data_AF-A0A5Q0M3A5-F1
#
_entry.id   AF-A0A5Q0M3A5-F1
#
_cell.length_a   1.000
_cell.length_b   1.000
_cell.length_c   1.000
_cell.angle_alpha   90.00
_cell.angle_beta   90.00
_cell.angle_gamma   90.00
#
_symmetry.space_group_name_H-M   'P 1'
#
loop_
_entity.id
_entity.type
_entity.pdbx_description
1 polymer ?
#
loop_
_entity_poly.entity_id
_entity_poly.type
_entity_poly.pdbx_seq_one_letter_code
_entity_poly.pdbx_strand_id
1 'polypeptide(L)'
;MKNSQARCLVCVVAVALSTVTSAASSRGLMNEGEIRLECGNEFFSMAAVRTCLDKKQAQSEVVLKRAEAQARKAIARWDEDDKYIDLAKTRLAVSSRAFAKYRTEHCAFAASMGGGAIGNALEMGRAACGAELNQRRAEQLRLLVSELPPKQTTK
;
A
#
# COMPACT_ATOMS: atom_id res chain seq x y z
N MET A 1 22.09 -77.41 -12.73
CA MET A 1 22.24 -77.27 -11.26
C MET A 1 22.57 -75.82 -10.93
N LYS A 2 21.82 -75.22 -9.97
CA LYS A 2 21.91 -73.85 -9.36
C LYS A 2 21.41 -72.67 -10.23
N ASN A 3 20.15 -72.22 -10.10
CA ASN A 3 19.56 -71.25 -9.13
C ASN A 3 20.33 -69.92 -9.02
N SER A 4 19.74 -68.78 -9.41
CA SER A 4 18.84 -68.01 -8.53
C SER A 4 18.48 -66.64 -9.14
N GLN A 5 17.21 -66.31 -9.01
CA GLN A 5 16.57 -65.02 -9.27
C GLN A 5 17.21 -63.90 -8.44
N ALA A 6 17.35 -62.69 -9.03
CA ALA A 6 17.50 -61.45 -8.27
C ALA A 6 16.49 -60.44 -8.83
N ARG A 7 15.37 -60.33 -8.11
CA ARG A 7 14.29 -59.38 -8.31
C ARG A 7 14.84 -57.96 -8.15
N CYS A 8 14.73 -57.14 -9.18
CA CYS A 8 15.04 -55.72 -9.11
C CYS A 8 13.93 -55.00 -8.35
N LEU A 9 14.25 -54.48 -7.17
CA LEU A 9 13.37 -53.76 -6.26
C LEU A 9 13.05 -52.39 -6.86
N VAL A 10 11.78 -52.12 -7.15
CA VAL A 10 11.31 -50.80 -7.62
C VAL A 10 11.28 -49.84 -6.43
N CYS A 11 12.18 -48.86 -6.42
CA CYS A 11 12.15 -47.74 -5.46
C CYS A 11 11.13 -46.69 -5.94
N VAL A 12 9.98 -46.60 -5.26
CA VAL A 12 9.04 -45.49 -5.43
C VAL A 12 9.54 -44.31 -4.59
N VAL A 13 10.17 -43.32 -5.23
CA VAL A 13 10.53 -42.05 -4.58
C VAL A 13 9.32 -41.14 -4.63
N ALA A 14 8.63 -40.98 -3.50
CA ALA A 14 7.58 -39.99 -3.33
C ALA A 14 8.21 -38.59 -3.27
N VAL A 15 8.09 -37.82 -4.34
CA VAL A 15 8.49 -36.40 -4.37
C VAL A 15 7.47 -35.61 -3.55
N ALA A 16 7.85 -35.22 -2.33
CA ALA A 16 7.10 -34.24 -1.56
C ALA A 16 7.21 -32.88 -2.25
N LEU A 17 6.13 -32.46 -2.90
CA LEU A 17 6.02 -31.14 -3.51
C LEU A 17 5.90 -30.11 -2.38
N SER A 18 7.03 -29.54 -1.94
CA SER A 18 7.03 -28.41 -1.02
C SER A 18 6.36 -27.23 -1.71
N THR A 19 5.11 -26.95 -1.37
CA THR A 19 4.45 -25.71 -1.80
C THR A 19 5.14 -24.55 -1.10
N VAL A 20 6.00 -23.86 -1.85
CA VAL A 20 6.55 -22.56 -1.44
C VAL A 20 5.36 -21.60 -1.37
N THR A 21 4.80 -21.44 -0.17
CA THR A 21 3.84 -20.38 0.10
C THR A 21 4.64 -19.08 0.06
N SER A 22 4.61 -18.41 -1.09
CA SER A 22 5.05 -17.02 -1.16
C SER A 22 4.07 -16.21 -0.33
N ALA A 23 4.41 -15.97 0.94
CA ALA A 23 3.78 -14.94 1.73
C ALA A 23 4.08 -13.62 1.01
N ALA A 24 3.16 -13.18 0.15
CA ALA A 24 3.13 -11.80 -0.30
C ALA A 24 3.13 -10.97 0.99
N SER A 25 4.26 -10.33 1.31
CA SER A 25 4.41 -9.60 2.54
C SER A 25 3.34 -8.51 2.54
N SER A 26 2.25 -8.72 3.28
CA SER A 26 1.38 -7.65 3.71
C SER A 26 2.22 -6.87 4.72
N ARG A 27 3.19 -6.08 4.24
CA ARG A 27 3.77 -5.05 5.09
C ARG A 27 2.58 -4.20 5.47
N GLY A 28 2.21 -4.27 6.75
CA GLY A 28 1.19 -3.40 7.31
C GLY A 28 1.49 -1.96 6.91
N LEU A 29 0.47 -1.11 6.91
CA LEU A 29 0.64 0.31 6.60
C LEU A 29 1.76 0.88 7.45
N MET A 30 2.88 1.21 6.81
CA MET A 30 4.07 1.67 7.50
C MET A 30 3.84 3.10 7.95
N ASN A 31 4.23 3.39 9.19
CA ASN A 31 4.30 4.76 9.66
C ASN A 31 5.57 5.46 9.14
N GLU A 32 5.62 6.78 9.29
CA GLU A 32 6.72 7.65 8.87
C GLU A 32 8.08 7.15 9.36
N GLY A 33 8.17 6.74 10.62
CA GLY A 33 9.40 6.24 11.23
C GLY A 33 9.86 4.93 10.61
N GLU A 34 8.94 3.99 10.38
CA GLU A 34 9.22 2.72 9.71
C GLU A 34 9.70 2.93 8.26
N ILE A 35 9.10 3.89 7.54
CA ILE A 35 9.52 4.24 6.17
C ILE A 35 10.95 4.80 6.17
N ARG A 36 11.28 5.69 7.11
CA ARG A 36 12.65 6.20 7.27
C ARG A 36 13.64 5.10 7.62
N LEU A 37 13.28 4.20 8.54
CA LEU A 37 14.14 3.09 8.96
C LEU A 37 14.39 2.11 7.81
N GLU A 38 13.38 1.79 7.00
CA GLU A 38 13.57 0.94 5.82
C GLU A 38 14.61 1.53 4.86
N CYS A 39 14.47 2.81 4.51
CA CYS A 39 15.43 3.49 3.64
C CYS A 39 16.82 3.66 4.30
N GLY A 40 16.87 3.90 5.62
CA GLY A 40 18.12 4.05 6.37
C GLY A 40 18.90 2.74 6.52
N ASN A 41 18.20 1.61 6.61
CA ASN A 41 18.81 0.28 6.71
C ASN A 41 19.32 -0.22 5.35
N GLU A 42 18.68 0.19 4.25
CA GLU A 42 19.07 -0.20 2.89
C GLU A 42 20.29 0.60 2.37
N PHE A 43 20.45 1.86 2.83
CA PHE A 43 21.45 2.78 2.28
C PHE A 43 22.30 3.48 3.35
N PHE A 44 23.62 3.41 3.21
CA PHE A 44 24.58 4.08 4.11
C PHE A 44 24.80 5.57 3.83
N SER A 45 24.31 6.07 2.68
CA SER A 45 24.47 7.47 2.25
C SER A 45 23.18 8.26 2.42
N MET A 46 23.25 9.44 3.04
CA MET A 46 22.09 10.33 3.19
C MET A 46 21.44 10.71 1.86
N ALA A 47 22.22 10.83 0.77
CA ALA A 47 21.68 11.10 -0.56
C ALA A 47 20.87 9.89 -1.10
N ALA A 48 21.35 8.67 -0.84
CA ALA A 48 20.65 7.45 -1.22
C ALA A 48 19.40 7.23 -0.37
N VAL A 49 19.46 7.50 0.94
CA VAL A 49 18.27 7.49 1.81
C VAL A 49 17.23 8.51 1.33
N ARG A 50 17.66 9.73 0.96
CA ARG A 50 16.77 10.75 0.39
C ARG A 50 16.09 10.25 -0.90
N THR A 51 16.87 9.67 -1.81
CA THR A 51 16.36 9.12 -3.07
C THR A 51 15.33 8.01 -2.82
N CYS A 52 15.58 7.14 -1.84
CA CYS A 52 14.63 6.11 -1.41
C CYS A 52 13.32 6.73 -0.90
N LEU A 53 13.40 7.74 -0.04
CA LEU A 53 12.24 8.42 0.52
C LEU A 53 11.42 9.14 -0.55
N ASP A 54 12.07 9.83 -1.49
CA ASP A 54 11.40 10.46 -2.64
C ASP A 54 10.65 9.42 -3.49
N LYS A 55 11.26 8.25 -3.72
CA LYS A 55 10.62 7.14 -4.41
C LYS A 55 9.41 6.60 -3.65
N LYS A 56 9.51 6.43 -2.33
CA LYS A 56 8.39 5.98 -1.47
C LYS A 56 7.24 6.98 -1.51
N GLN A 57 7.53 8.28 -1.45
CA GLN A 57 6.53 9.33 -1.58
C GLN A 57 5.85 9.27 -2.95
N ALA A 58 6.61 9.26 -4.06
CA ALA A 58 6.04 9.21 -5.39
C ALA A 58 5.18 7.95 -5.61
N GLN A 59 5.64 6.78 -5.14
CA GLN A 59 4.87 5.54 -5.20
C GLN A 59 3.56 5.63 -4.40
N SER A 60 3.60 6.22 -3.21
CA SER A 60 2.40 6.40 -2.37
C SER A 60 1.36 7.31 -3.03
N GLU A 61 1.79 8.33 -3.79
CA GLU A 61 0.88 9.20 -4.54
C GLU A 61 0.15 8.45 -5.65
N VAL A 62 0.85 7.55 -6.35
CA VAL A 62 0.25 6.65 -7.34
C VAL A 62 -0.76 5.72 -6.68
N VAL A 63 -0.41 5.14 -5.52
CA VAL A 63 -1.33 4.28 -4.74
C VAL A 63 -2.59 5.04 -4.34
N LEU A 64 -2.45 6.26 -3.82
CA LEU A 64 -3.59 7.10 -3.44
C LEU A 64 -4.47 7.43 -4.66
N LYS A 65 -3.89 7.88 -5.77
CA LYS A 65 -4.64 8.17 -7.01
C LYS A 65 -5.42 6.97 -7.50
N ARG A 66 -4.81 5.78 -7.44
CA ARG A 66 -5.47 4.51 -7.81
C ARG A 66 -6.63 4.19 -6.86
N ALA A 67 -6.45 4.33 -5.55
CA ALA A 67 -7.49 4.09 -4.56
C ALA A 67 -8.68 5.04 -4.74
N GLU A 68 -8.44 6.33 -4.98
CA GLU A 68 -9.51 7.29 -5.27
C GLU A 68 -10.28 6.97 -6.57
N ALA A 69 -9.57 6.54 -7.62
CA ALA A 69 -10.21 6.12 -8.86
C ALA A 69 -11.03 4.84 -8.67
N GLN A 70 -10.55 3.90 -7.88
CA GLN A 70 -11.29 2.69 -7.52
C GLN A 70 -12.51 3.01 -6.67
N ALA A 71 -12.40 3.91 -5.69
CA ALA A 71 -13.53 4.37 -4.88
C ALA A 71 -14.61 5.03 -5.75
N ARG A 72 -14.24 5.89 -6.70
CA ARG A 72 -15.18 6.46 -7.69
C ARG A 72 -15.90 5.40 -8.51
N LYS A 73 -15.17 4.36 -8.94
CA LYS A 73 -15.74 3.24 -9.71
C LYS A 73 -16.68 2.38 -8.86
N ALA A 74 -16.35 2.14 -7.60
CA ALA A 74 -17.19 1.38 -6.67
C ALA A 74 -18.50 2.12 -6.38
N ILE A 75 -18.42 3.42 -6.07
CA ILE A 75 -19.60 4.29 -5.87
C ILE A 75 -20.50 4.29 -7.11
N ALA A 76 -19.93 4.33 -8.33
CA ALA A 76 -20.73 4.30 -9.55
C ALA A 76 -21.47 2.97 -9.81
N ARG A 77 -21.02 1.88 -9.17
CA ARG A 77 -21.63 0.54 -9.25
C ARG A 77 -22.44 0.19 -8.00
N TRP A 78 -22.52 1.09 -7.04
CA TRP A 78 -23.29 0.91 -5.82
C TRP A 78 -24.78 0.76 -6.18
N ASP A 79 -25.43 -0.26 -5.64
CA ASP A 79 -26.87 -0.51 -5.77
C ASP A 79 -27.66 0.44 -4.87
N GLU A 80 -27.78 1.68 -5.33
CA GLU A 80 -28.41 2.77 -4.60
C GLU A 80 -29.01 3.79 -5.57
N ASP A 81 -29.96 4.61 -5.10
CA ASP A 81 -30.52 5.72 -5.85
C ASP A 81 -29.42 6.69 -6.34
N ASP A 82 -29.57 7.14 -7.58
CA ASP A 82 -28.58 8.01 -8.25
C ASP A 82 -28.27 9.30 -7.46
N LYS A 83 -29.27 9.85 -6.74
CA LYS A 83 -29.06 11.05 -5.89
C LYS A 83 -28.02 10.82 -4.79
N TYR A 84 -27.96 9.64 -4.20
CA TYR A 84 -27.00 9.30 -3.15
C TYR A 84 -25.65 8.92 -3.75
N ILE A 85 -25.63 8.25 -4.91
CA ILE A 85 -24.41 8.02 -5.69
C ILE A 85 -23.71 9.34 -6.01
N ASP A 86 -24.45 10.34 -6.50
CA ASP A 86 -23.89 11.64 -6.89
C ASP A 86 -23.47 12.47 -5.67
N LEU A 87 -24.23 12.39 -4.57
CA LEU A 87 -23.82 12.94 -3.29
C LEU A 87 -22.48 12.34 -2.84
N ALA A 88 -22.34 11.02 -2.88
CA ALA A 88 -21.12 10.31 -2.46
C ALA A 88 -19.92 10.69 -3.33
N LYS A 89 -20.07 10.77 -4.66
CA LYS A 89 -19.01 11.26 -5.58
C LYS A 89 -18.58 12.69 -5.23
N THR A 90 -19.55 13.57 -4.99
CA THR A 90 -19.29 14.97 -4.64
C THR A 90 -18.52 15.06 -3.31
N ARG A 91 -18.96 14.29 -2.30
CA ARG A 91 -18.29 14.23 -0.99
C ARG A 91 -16.89 13.63 -1.07
N LEU A 92 -16.67 12.61 -1.89
CA LEU A 92 -15.33 12.07 -2.16
C LEU A 92 -14.42 13.15 -2.76
N ALA A 93 -14.87 13.88 -3.78
CA ALA A 93 -14.07 14.93 -4.39
C ALA A 93 -13.71 16.06 -3.42
N VAL A 94 -14.66 16.50 -2.59
CA VAL A 94 -14.42 17.51 -1.54
C VAL A 94 -13.44 16.97 -0.49
N SER A 95 -13.66 15.74 -0.02
CA SER A 95 -12.81 15.09 0.98
C SER A 95 -11.37 14.89 0.48
N SER A 96 -11.18 14.51 -0.79
CA SER A 96 -9.85 14.40 -1.41
C SER A 96 -9.09 15.74 -1.42
N ARG A 97 -9.76 16.86 -1.74
CA ARG A 97 -9.13 18.19 -1.67
C ARG A 97 -8.78 18.59 -0.24
N ALA A 98 -9.68 18.35 0.71
CA ALA A 98 -9.43 18.63 2.12
C ALA A 98 -8.27 17.78 2.66
N PHE A 99 -8.19 16.50 2.27
CA PHE A 99 -7.10 15.61 2.63
C PHE A 99 -5.76 16.08 2.07
N ALA A 100 -5.70 16.53 0.81
CA ALA A 100 -4.47 17.08 0.24
C ALA A 100 -3.93 18.26 1.05
N LYS A 101 -4.82 19.18 1.47
CA LYS A 101 -4.47 20.29 2.37
C LYS A 101 -3.99 19.77 3.73
N TYR A 102 -4.76 18.87 4.36
CA TYR A 102 -4.39 18.27 5.65
C TYR A 102 -3.00 17.62 5.58
N ARG A 103 -2.71 16.82 4.56
CA ARG A 103 -1.42 16.15 4.38
C ARG A 103 -0.28 17.16 4.31
N THR A 104 -0.43 18.24 3.54
CA THR A 104 0.59 19.29 3.42
C THR A 104 0.84 19.95 4.77
N GLU A 105 -0.20 20.44 5.44
CA GLU A 105 -0.07 21.15 6.71
C GLU A 105 0.44 20.25 7.84
N HIS A 106 -0.07 19.02 7.91
CA HIS A 106 0.34 18.04 8.91
C HIS A 106 1.81 17.66 8.76
N CYS A 107 2.28 17.40 7.53
CA CYS A 107 3.68 17.07 7.30
C CYS A 107 4.61 18.29 7.43
N ALA A 108 4.12 19.51 7.21
CA ALA A 108 4.86 20.73 7.56
C ALA A 108 5.02 20.86 9.08
N PHE A 109 3.94 20.65 9.85
CA PHE A 109 3.98 20.60 11.31
C PHE A 109 4.93 19.51 11.81
N ALA A 110 4.82 18.27 11.31
CA ALA A 110 5.70 17.18 11.70
C ALA A 110 7.19 17.50 11.41
N ALA A 111 7.48 18.10 10.26
CA ALA A 111 8.83 18.57 9.95
C ALA A 111 9.32 19.65 10.93
N SER A 112 8.44 20.57 11.38
CA SER A 112 8.80 21.60 12.37
C SER A 112 9.22 21.04 13.73
N MET A 113 8.78 19.81 14.07
CA MET A 113 9.17 19.11 15.30
C MET A 113 10.63 18.62 15.27
N GLY A 114 11.31 18.67 14.12
CA GLY A 114 12.72 18.30 13.99
C GLY A 114 13.73 19.29 14.58
N GLY A 115 13.27 20.41 15.14
CA GLY A 115 14.11 21.40 15.82
C GLY A 115 15.21 21.97 14.91
N GLY A 116 16.45 22.04 15.41
CA GLY A 116 17.60 22.59 14.68
C GLY A 116 18.19 21.71 13.57
N ALA A 117 17.51 20.65 13.15
CA ALA A 117 17.99 19.80 12.07
C ALA A 117 18.10 20.58 10.74
N ILE A 118 19.16 20.30 9.96
CA ILE A 118 19.41 20.95 8.68
C ILE A 118 18.36 20.50 7.65
N GLY A 119 17.90 21.43 6.80
CA GLY A 119 16.74 21.30 5.90
C GLY A 119 16.59 19.94 5.19
N ASN A 120 17.67 19.33 4.69
CA ASN A 120 17.59 18.02 4.04
C ASN A 120 17.00 16.92 4.94
N ALA A 121 17.33 16.88 6.23
CA ALA A 121 16.78 15.92 7.17
C ALA A 121 15.28 16.18 7.42
N LEU A 122 14.87 17.45 7.48
CA LEU A 122 13.47 17.84 7.61
C LEU A 122 12.65 17.47 6.38
N GLU A 123 13.21 17.68 5.18
CA GLU A 123 12.56 17.27 3.93
C GLU A 123 12.43 15.75 3.82
N MET A 124 13.40 14.99 4.32
CA MET A 124 13.33 13.52 4.39
C MET A 124 12.17 13.06 5.28
N GLY A 125 12.01 13.66 6.46
CA GLY A 125 10.87 13.39 7.34
C GLY A 125 9.53 13.78 6.69
N ARG A 126 9.49 14.93 6.00
CA ARG A 126 8.29 15.35 5.25
C ARG A 126 7.90 14.35 4.16
N ALA A 127 8.89 13.80 3.43
CA ALA A 127 8.65 12.81 2.40
C ALA A 127 8.07 11.50 2.96
N ALA A 128 8.64 11.00 4.06
CA ALA A 128 8.13 9.83 4.77
C ALA A 128 6.71 10.06 5.32
N CYS A 129 6.44 11.24 5.90
CA CYS A 129 5.12 11.62 6.38
C CYS A 129 4.07 11.62 5.25
N GLY A 130 4.42 12.20 4.10
CA GLY A 130 3.56 12.20 2.93
C GLY A 130 3.26 10.78 2.45
N ALA A 131 4.27 9.91 2.48
CA ALA A 131 4.13 8.51 2.11
C ALA A 131 3.17 7.73 3.03
N GLU A 132 3.34 7.86 4.35
CA GLU A 132 2.45 7.26 5.35
C GLU A 132 1.00 7.72 5.12
N LEU A 133 0.76 9.02 5.08
CA LEU A 133 -0.61 9.55 4.99
C LEU A 133 -1.31 9.12 3.71
N ASN A 134 -0.59 9.09 2.58
CA ASN A 134 -1.13 8.61 1.31
C ASN A 134 -1.54 7.13 1.38
N GLN A 135 -0.70 6.28 1.98
CA GLN A 135 -1.01 4.86 2.16
C GLN A 135 -2.21 4.65 3.09
N ARG A 136 -2.24 5.33 4.25
CA ARG A 136 -3.37 5.26 5.18
C ARG A 136 -4.68 5.68 4.53
N ARG A 137 -4.66 6.78 3.77
CA ARG A 137 -5.85 7.26 3.07
C ARG A 137 -6.32 6.31 1.98
N ALA A 138 -5.39 5.71 1.24
CA ALA A 138 -5.71 4.70 0.23
C ALA A 138 -6.43 3.49 0.87
N GLU A 139 -5.95 3.02 2.02
CA GLU A 139 -6.58 1.91 2.73
C GLU A 139 -7.95 2.28 3.29
N GLN A 140 -8.08 3.45 3.90
CA GLN A 140 -9.39 3.95 4.35
C GLN A 140 -10.42 3.96 3.22
N LEU A 141 -10.03 4.44 2.03
CA LEU A 141 -10.91 4.43 0.86
C LEU A 141 -11.26 3.00 0.43
N ARG A 142 -10.27 2.09 0.40
CA ARG A 142 -10.48 0.69 0.03
C ARG A 142 -11.47 0.00 0.96
N LEU A 143 -11.32 0.20 2.27
CA LEU A 143 -12.20 -0.36 3.30
C LEU A 143 -13.60 0.27 3.26
N LEU A 144 -13.71 1.58 3.05
CA LEU A 144 -15.01 2.25 2.96
C LEU A 144 -15.85 1.73 1.78
N VAL A 145 -15.22 1.45 0.64
CA VAL A 145 -15.94 1.03 -0.56
C VAL A 145 -16.09 -0.49 -0.71
N SER A 146 -15.40 -1.30 0.11
CA SER A 146 -15.62 -2.76 0.13
C SER A 146 -17.01 -3.13 0.66
N GLU A 147 -17.60 -2.25 1.46
CA GLU A 147 -18.91 -2.45 2.07
C GLU A 147 -20.08 -2.04 1.16
N LEU A 148 -19.81 -1.50 -0.02
CA LEU A 148 -20.87 -1.06 -0.94
C LEU A 148 -21.47 -2.25 -1.70
N PRO A 149 -22.79 -2.51 -1.58
CA PRO A 149 -23.43 -3.56 -2.36
C PRO A 149 -23.39 -3.21 -3.86
N PRO A 150 -22.93 -4.11 -4.74
CA PRO A 150 -22.88 -3.84 -6.18
C PRO A 150 -24.26 -4.03 -6.81
N LYS A 151 -24.57 -3.24 -7.86
CA LYS A 151 -25.76 -3.41 -8.70
C LYS A 151 -25.84 -4.86 -9.20
N GLN A 152 -26.98 -5.50 -8.97
CA GLN A 152 -27.27 -6.84 -9.47
C GLN A 152 -27.34 -6.79 -11.00
N THR A 153 -26.50 -7.55 -11.68
CA THR A 153 -26.63 -7.75 -13.14
C THR A 153 -27.63 -8.87 -13.36
N THR A 154 -28.87 -8.54 -13.72
CA THR A 154 -29.84 -9.52 -14.21
C THR A 154 -29.31 -10.10 -15.53
N LYS A 155 -29.04 -11.41 -15.55
CA LYS A 155 -28.70 -12.16 -16.77
C LYS A 155 -29.97 -12.60 -17.48
#